data_AF-A0A9D6I2U6-F1
#
_entry.id   AF-A0A9D6I2U6-F1
#
_cell.length_a   1.000
_cell.length_b   1.000
_cell.length_c   1.000
_cell.angle_alpha   90.00
_cell.angle_beta   90.00
_cell.angle_gamma   90.00
#
_symmetry.space_group_name_H-M   'P 1'
#
loop_
_entity.id
_entity.type
_entity.pdbx_description
1 polymer ?
#
loop_
_entity_poly.entity_id
_entity_poly.type
_entity_poly.pdbx_seq_one_letter_code
_entity_poly.pdbx_strand_id
1 'polypeptide(L)' 'MQSKRLERVNQVIKEEISGALQRELKDPRLGFVTVTEVEVSRDLRAAKVFVSILGSEEEWRATLGALEGA' A
#
# COMPACT_ATOMS: atom_id res chain seq x y z
N MET A 1 6.23 -17.68 16.53
CA MET A 1 6.78 -17.96 15.19
C MET A 1 5.65 -17.83 14.18
N GLN A 2 5.64 -16.77 13.37
CA GLN A 2 4.73 -16.69 12.22
C GLN A 2 5.02 -17.85 11.28
N SER A 3 3.98 -18.36 10.63
CA SER A 3 4.14 -19.42 9.63
C SER A 3 4.91 -18.86 8.44
N LYS A 4 5.95 -19.55 7.95
CA LYS A 4 6.66 -19.20 6.69
C LYS A 4 5.71 -18.97 5.50
N ARG A 5 4.52 -19.57 5.55
CA ARG A 5 3.46 -19.35 4.56
C ARG A 5 2.87 -17.94 4.66
N LEU A 6 2.65 -17.42 5.87
CA LEU A 6 2.09 -16.08 6.07
C LEU A 6 3.09 -15.00 5.63
N GLU A 7 4.38 -15.16 5.94
CA GLU A 7 5.43 -14.25 5.47
C GLU A 7 5.49 -14.18 3.94
N ARG A 8 5.41 -15.33 3.26
CA ARG A 8 5.34 -15.37 1.78
C ARG A 8 4.09 -14.67 1.26
N VAL A 9 2.94 -14.87 1.89
CA VAL A 9 1.69 -14.19 1.49
C VAL A 9 1.82 -12.67 1.67
N ASN A 10 2.36 -12.21 2.81
CA ASN A 10 2.59 -10.78 3.04
C ASN A 10 3.50 -10.18 1.97
N GLN A 11 4.57 -10.89 1.60
CA GLN A 11 5.51 -10.42 0.59
C GLN A 11 4.88 -10.34 -0.81
N VAL A 12 4.12 -11.37 -1.21
CA VAL A 12 3.41 -11.38 -2.50
C VAL A 12 2.38 -10.25 -2.55
N ILE A 13 1.58 -10.08 -1.49
CA ILE A 13 0.60 -8.99 -1.44
C ILE A 13 1.30 -7.62 -1.47
N LYS A 14 2.43 -7.46 -0.77
CA LYS A 14 3.21 -6.23 -0.81
C LYS A 14 3.69 -5.91 -2.23
N GLU A 15 4.25 -6.87 -2.96
CA GLU A 15 4.72 -6.67 -4.34
C GLU A 15 3.57 -6.31 -5.29
N GLU A 16 2.46 -7.04 -5.23
CA GLU A 16 1.30 -6.77 -6.09
C GLU A 16 0.67 -5.40 -5.80
N ILE A 17 0.47 -5.04 -4.52
CA ILE A 17 -0.08 -3.73 -4.16
C ILE A 17 0.89 -2.61 -4.55
N SER A 18 2.20 -2.79 -4.34
CA SER A 18 3.20 -1.79 -4.76
C SER A 18 3.17 -1.58 -6.27
N GLY A 19 3.06 -2.66 -7.04
CA GLY A 19 2.96 -2.60 -8.50
C GLY A 19 1.63 -2.03 -9.00
N ALA A 20 0.52 -2.30 -8.31
CA ALA A 20 -0.78 -1.70 -8.61
C ALA A 20 -0.76 -0.19 -8.36
N LEU A 21 -0.28 0.24 -7.18
CA LEU A 21 -0.13 1.66 -6.84
C LEU A 21 0.74 2.38 -7.88
N GLN A 22 1.92 1.88 -8.24
CA GLN A 22 2.75 2.54 -9.26
C GLN A 22 2.08 2.66 -10.65
N ARG A 23 1.14 1.76 -10.97
CA ARG A 23 0.43 1.78 -12.26
C ARG A 23 -0.77 2.72 -12.25
N GLU A 24 -1.53 2.73 -11.15
CA GLU A 24 -2.79 3.47 -11.02
C GLU A 24 -2.56 4.90 -10.52
N LEU A 25 -1.59 5.10 -9.63
CA LEU A 25 -1.23 6.40 -9.06
C LEU A 25 -0.23 7.18 -9.95
N LYS A 26 -0.52 7.27 -11.25
CA LYS A 26 0.24 8.10 -12.20
C LYS A 26 -0.29 9.53 -12.32
N ASP A 27 -0.94 10.05 -11.29
CA ASP A 27 -1.39 11.43 -11.30
C ASP A 27 -0.24 12.33 -10.82
N PRO A 28 0.21 13.32 -11.63
CA PRO A 28 1.27 14.25 -11.25
C PRO A 28 0.93 15.15 -10.04
N ARG A 29 -0.31 15.13 -9.54
CA ARG A 29 -0.75 15.80 -8.31
C ARG A 29 -0.59 14.94 -7.05
N LEU A 30 -0.28 13.67 -7.23
CA LEU A 30 -0.07 12.71 -6.16
C LEU A 30 1.43 12.63 -5.89
N GLY A 31 1.81 12.74 -4.60
CA GLY A 31 3.19 12.57 -4.17
C GLY A 31 3.68 11.14 -4.46
N PHE A 32 4.99 10.91 -4.36
CA PHE A 32 5.54 9.58 -4.60
C PHE A 32 5.13 8.62 -3.46
N VAL A 33 4.19 7.72 -3.73
CA VAL A 33 3.67 6.75 -2.75
C VAL A 33 4.45 5.44 -2.83
N THR A 34 4.83 4.90 -1.66
CA THR A 34 5.49 3.60 -1.54
C THR A 34 4.90 2.78 -0.39
N VAL A 35 4.74 1.47 -0.60
CA VAL A 35 4.31 0.55 0.47
C VAL A 35 5.51 0.17 1.32
N THR A 36 5.47 0.51 2.61
CA THR A 36 6.53 0.15 3.56
C THR A 36 6.32 -1.26 4.10
N GLU A 37 5.09 -1.60 4.47
CA GLU A 37 4.77 -2.86 5.15
C GLU A 37 3.35 -3.33 4.86
N VAL A 38 3.15 -4.66 4.89
CA VAL A 38 1.82 -5.29 4.78
C VAL A 38 1.69 -6.36 5.84
N GLU A 39 0.64 -6.25 6.65
CA GLU A 39 0.25 -7.26 7.63
C GLU A 39 -1.08 -7.89 7.24
N VAL A 40 -1.05 -9.17 6.84
CA VAL A 40 -2.26 -9.93 6.54
C VAL A 40 -2.74 -10.63 7.80
N SER A 41 -4.06 -10.60 8.03
CA SER A 41 -4.70 -11.32 9.12
C SER A 41 -4.51 -12.83 8.98
N ARG A 42 -4.54 -13.55 10.11
CA ARG A 42 -4.29 -15.01 10.12
C ARG A 42 -5.34 -15.82 9.34
N ASP A 43 -6.53 -15.26 9.18
CA ASP A 43 -7.64 -15.81 8.38
C ASP A 43 -7.64 -15.33 6.92
N LEU A 44 -6.66 -14.51 6.52
CA LEU A 44 -6.48 -13.94 5.17
C LEU A 44 -7.65 -13.08 4.69
N ARG A 45 -8.53 -12.64 5.60
CA ARG A 45 -9.72 -11.83 5.25
C ARG A 45 -9.44 -10.33 5.21
N ALA A 46 -8.41 -9.87 5.90
CA ALA A 46 -8.05 -8.47 5.97
C ALA A 46 -6.53 -8.31 5.82
N ALA A 47 -6.12 -7.20 5.22
CA ALA A 47 -4.72 -6.79 5.16
C ALA A 47 -4.61 -5.34 5.61
N LYS A 48 -3.67 -5.06 6.50
CA LYS A 48 -3.26 -3.70 6.84
C LYS A 48 -2.06 -3.34 5.97
N VAL A 49 -2.19 -2.27 5.20
CA VAL A 49 -1.14 -1.80 4.30
C VAL A 49 -0.63 -0.47 4.85
N PHE A 50 0.67 -0.40 5.09
CA PHE A 50 1.35 0.81 5.50
C PHE A 50 1.98 1.45 4.28
N VAL A 51 1.62 2.71 4.01
CA VAL A 51 2.13 3.49 2.90
C VAL A 51 2.86 4.72 3.41
N SER A 52 3.91 5.10 2.70
CA SER A 52 4.63 6.35 2.88
C SER A 52 4.43 7.19 1.63
N ILE A 53 4.08 8.46 1.82
CA ILE A 53 3.85 9.41 0.74
C ILE A 53 4.96 10.46 0.86
N LEU A 54 5.82 10.50 -0.14
CA LEU A 54 6.86 11.52 -0.25
C LEU A 54 6.28 12.72 -0.99
N GLY A 55 6.07 13.81 -0.26
CA GLY A 55 5.47 15.03 -0.78
C GLY A 55 5.14 16.03 0.33
N SER A 56 4.51 17.13 -0.07
CA SER A 56 3.91 18.14 0.78
C SER A 56 2.61 17.63 1.46
N GLU A 57 2.17 18.33 2.50
CA GLU A 57 0.94 17.97 3.23
C GLU A 57 -0.32 18.03 2.34
N GLU A 58 -0.33 18.88 1.31
CA GLU A 58 -1.40 18.95 0.31
C GLU A 58 -1.42 17.73 -0.60
N GLU A 59 -0.26 17.26 -1.05
CA GLU A 59 -0.13 16.02 -1.82
C GLU A 59 -0.54 14.80 -0.97
N TRP A 60 -0.19 14.79 0.32
CA TRP A 60 -0.63 13.75 1.25
C TRP A 60 -2.16 13.67 1.35
N ARG A 61 -2.83 14.82 1.56
CA ARG A 61 -4.30 14.89 1.62
C ARG A 61 -4.96 14.50 0.31
N ALA A 62 -4.45 14.98 -0.82
CA ALA A 62 -4.97 14.63 -2.14
C ALA A 62 -4.85 13.13 -2.42
N THR A 63 -3.72 12.54 -2.02
CA THR A 63 -3.45 11.12 -2.16
C THR A 63 -4.33 10.24 -1.29
N LEU A 64 -4.52 10.64 -0.02
CA LEU A 64 -5.43 9.93 0.87
C LEU A 64 -6.86 9.91 0.30
N GLY A 65 -7.33 11.07 -0.20
CA GLY A 65 -8.64 11.17 -0.83
C GLY A 65 -8.78 10.34 -2.09
N ALA A 66 -7.73 10.26 -2.91
CA ALA A 66 -7.72 9.40 -4.11
C ALA A 66 -7.78 7.90 -3.77
N LEU A 67 -7.13 7.48 -2.67
CA LEU A 67 -7.12 6.10 -2.20
C LEU A 67 -8.43 5.70 -1.49
N GLU A 68 -9.11 6.61 -0.80
CA GLU A 68 -10.42 6.33 -0.17
C GLU A 68 -11.58 6.31 -1.18
N GLY A 69 -11.41 6.97 -2.34
CA GLY A 69 -12.44 7.07 -3.38
C GLY A 69 -12.37 6.02 -4.48
N ALA A 70 -11.31 5.18 -4.52
CA ALA A 70 -11.08 4.14 -5.51
C ALA A 70 -11.62 2.77 -5.05
#